data_AF-A0AA39GZ45-F1
#
_entry.id   AF-A0AA39GZ45-F1
#
_cell.length_a   1.000
_cell.length_b   1.000
_cell.length_c   1.000
_cell.angle_alpha   90.00
_cell.angle_beta   90.00
_cell.angle_gamma   90.00
#
_symmetry.space_group_name_H-M   'P 1'
#
loop_
_entity.id
_entity.type
_entity.pdbx_description
1 polymer ?
#
loop_
_entity_poly.entity_id
_entity_poly.type
_entity_poly.pdbx_seq_one_letter_code
_entity_poly.pdbx_strand_id
1 'polypeptide(L)'
;MQSTILLALGLSLITYQVLSADLKQAVVGCSTLDHQTCDELCKQDNYWYGHCTAWDGRDFQCRCYEYKSPADGSLCANQQRYCMDLCQRKGAEGGYCYPQPSAKSPRGTPKCQCFKALPDPN
;
A
#
# COMPACT_ATOMS: atom_id res chain seq x y z
N MET A 1 48.92 -32.58 -47.11
CA MET A 1 48.34 -31.66 -48.10
C MET A 1 46.95 -31.26 -47.61
N GLN A 2 46.65 -29.95 -47.65
CA GLN A 2 45.35 -29.27 -47.43
C GLN A 2 44.85 -29.28 -45.97
N SER A 3 45.03 -28.23 -45.15
CA SER A 3 44.42 -26.88 -45.17
C SER A 3 42.90 -26.88 -45.35
N THR A 4 42.16 -26.73 -44.24
CA THR A 4 40.93 -25.94 -44.19
C THR A 4 40.55 -25.56 -42.75
N ILE A 5 40.56 -24.25 -42.49
CA ILE A 5 39.50 -23.50 -41.81
C ILE A 5 39.48 -23.53 -40.27
N LEU A 6 40.21 -22.55 -39.71
CA LEU A 6 39.74 -21.72 -38.60
C LEU A 6 38.26 -21.35 -38.81
N LEU A 7 37.38 -21.69 -37.87
CA LEU A 7 36.15 -20.95 -37.48
C LEU A 7 35.20 -21.88 -36.70
N ALA A 8 35.42 -22.03 -35.39
CA ALA A 8 34.35 -22.48 -34.48
C ALA A 8 34.56 -22.07 -33.01
N LEU A 9 35.52 -21.19 -32.70
CA LEU A 9 35.67 -20.62 -31.34
C LEU A 9 34.69 -19.46 -31.05
N GLY A 10 33.54 -19.42 -31.72
CA GLY A 10 32.72 -18.21 -31.80
C GLY A 10 31.23 -18.31 -31.48
N LEU A 11 30.67 -19.47 -31.09
CA LEU A 11 29.21 -19.64 -31.14
C LEU A 11 28.50 -20.40 -29.99
N SER A 12 29.15 -20.69 -28.86
CA SER A 12 28.43 -21.24 -27.68
C SER A 12 28.51 -20.40 -26.41
N LEU A 13 28.92 -19.13 -26.51
CA LEU A 13 28.77 -18.14 -25.43
C LEU A 13 27.52 -17.25 -25.58
N ILE A 14 26.64 -17.55 -26.55
CA ILE A 14 25.43 -16.75 -26.84
C ILE A 14 24.14 -17.45 -26.41
N THR A 15 24.16 -18.17 -25.28
CA THR A 15 22.93 -18.52 -24.54
C THR A 15 22.88 -17.90 -23.14
N TYR A 16 23.92 -17.13 -22.77
CA TYR A 16 23.98 -16.32 -21.55
C TYR A 16 23.47 -14.89 -21.74
N GLN A 17 22.75 -14.60 -22.82
CA GLN A 17 21.88 -13.41 -22.82
C GLN A 17 20.60 -13.78 -22.08
N VAL A 18 20.72 -13.63 -20.76
CA VAL A 18 19.65 -13.35 -19.82
C VAL A 18 18.58 -12.58 -20.58
N LEU A 19 17.52 -13.28 -20.98
CA LEU A 19 16.29 -12.67 -21.44
C LEU A 19 15.57 -12.14 -20.19
N SER A 20 16.23 -11.22 -19.47
CA SER A 20 15.53 -10.15 -18.77
C SER A 20 15.00 -9.25 -19.88
N ALA A 21 14.01 -9.77 -20.61
CA ALA A 21 13.02 -8.94 -21.22
C ALA A 21 12.46 -8.15 -20.05
N ASP A 22 12.89 -6.90 -19.99
CA ASP A 22 12.32 -5.80 -19.26
C ASP A 22 10.85 -5.75 -19.70
N LEU A 23 10.07 -6.70 -19.18
CA LEU A 23 8.62 -6.65 -19.14
C LEU A 23 8.41 -5.46 -18.21
N LYS A 24 8.47 -4.26 -18.78
CA LYS A 24 7.94 -3.04 -18.19
C LYS A 24 6.58 -3.47 -17.68
N GLN A 25 6.56 -3.78 -16.38
CA GLN A 25 5.48 -4.48 -15.74
C GLN A 25 4.29 -3.60 -16.06
N ALA A 26 3.36 -4.14 -16.85
CA ALA A 26 2.23 -3.35 -17.31
C ALA A 26 1.62 -2.77 -16.05
N VAL A 27 1.66 -1.44 -15.89
CA VAL A 27 1.10 -0.80 -14.71
C VAL A 27 -0.39 -1.04 -14.82
N VAL A 28 -0.85 -2.07 -14.12
CA VAL A 28 -2.26 -2.37 -13.99
C VAL A 28 -2.79 -1.36 -12.97
N GLY A 29 -3.95 -0.80 -13.25
CA GLY A 29 -4.56 0.18 -12.34
C GLY A 29 -4.89 -0.46 -10.99
N CYS A 30 -5.11 0.38 -9.98
CA CYS A 30 -5.61 -0.06 -8.69
C CYS A 30 -7.10 -0.40 -8.77
N SER A 31 -7.50 -1.52 -8.17
CA SER A 31 -8.90 -1.86 -7.93
C SER A 31 -9.45 -1.09 -6.72
N THR A 32 -10.77 -1.13 -6.52
CA THR A 32 -11.41 -0.58 -5.31
C THR A 32 -10.86 -1.23 -4.04
N LEU A 33 -10.57 -2.53 -4.08
CA LEU A 33 -10.01 -3.27 -2.95
C LEU A 33 -8.59 -2.79 -2.62
N ASP A 34 -7.77 -2.50 -3.63
CA ASP A 34 -6.40 -1.98 -3.42
C ASP A 34 -6.43 -0.59 -2.79
N HIS A 35 -7.36 0.27 -3.22
CA HIS A 35 -7.56 1.57 -2.61
C HIS A 35 -8.01 1.45 -1.15
N GLN A 36 -8.96 0.55 -0.85
CA GLN A 36 -9.41 0.32 0.52
C GLN A 36 -8.28 -0.22 1.40
N THR A 37 -7.57 -1.25 0.93
CA THR A 37 -6.44 -1.84 1.67
C THR A 37 -5.36 -0.80 1.97
N CYS A 38 -5.00 0.02 0.99
CA CYS A 38 -4.03 1.10 1.18
C CYS A 38 -4.55 2.17 2.17
N ASP A 39 -5.83 2.54 2.10
CA ASP A 39 -6.44 3.47 3.06
C ASP A 39 -6.39 2.94 4.50
N GLU A 40 -6.70 1.65 4.69
CA GLU A 40 -6.68 1.01 6.01
C GLU A 40 -5.27 0.92 6.58
N LEU A 41 -4.27 0.54 5.77
CA LEU A 41 -2.86 0.53 6.18
C LEU A 41 -2.38 1.91 6.62
N CYS A 42 -2.62 2.95 5.82
CA CYS A 42 -2.21 4.31 6.18
C CYS A 42 -2.88 4.79 7.48
N LYS A 43 -4.15 4.45 7.71
CA LYS A 43 -4.87 4.80 8.94
C LYS A 43 -4.37 4.05 10.17
N GLN A 44 -3.85 2.83 9.99
CA GLN A 44 -3.19 2.11 11.09
C GLN A 44 -1.95 2.88 11.58
N ASP A 45 -1.24 3.54 10.66
CA ASP A 45 -0.05 4.36 10.91
C ASP A 45 -0.36 5.85 11.19
N ASN A 46 -1.60 6.18 11.55
CA ASN A 46 -2.04 7.53 11.93
C ASN A 46 -1.94 8.59 10.80
N TYR A 47 -2.13 8.18 9.56
CA TYR A 47 -2.39 9.09 8.44
C TYR A 47 -3.89 9.35 8.27
N TRP A 48 -4.24 10.44 7.57
CA TRP A 48 -5.63 10.80 7.31
C TRP A 48 -6.31 9.79 6.38
N TYR A 49 -5.65 9.47 5.27
CA TYR A 49 -6.09 8.46 4.33
C TYR A 49 -4.93 7.93 3.50
N GLY A 50 -5.17 6.81 2.83
CA GLY A 50 -4.26 6.20 1.85
C GLY A 50 -4.89 6.12 0.46
N HIS A 51 -4.06 6.12 -0.56
CA HIS A 51 -4.51 5.88 -1.94
C HIS A 51 -3.50 5.05 -2.71
N CYS A 52 -3.96 3.94 -3.30
CA CYS A 52 -3.16 3.16 -4.23
C CYS A 52 -2.88 4.00 -5.50
N THR A 53 -1.62 4.08 -5.92
CA THR A 53 -1.19 4.85 -7.10
C THR A 53 -0.81 3.96 -8.29
N ALA A 54 -0.48 2.69 -8.05
CA ALA A 54 -0.17 1.70 -9.06
C ALA A 54 -0.33 0.28 -8.49
N TRP A 55 -0.65 -0.70 -9.33
CA TRP A 55 -0.62 -2.13 -9.02
C TRP A 55 0.12 -2.87 -10.12
N ASP A 56 1.19 -3.59 -9.78
CA ASP A 56 2.02 -4.27 -10.80
C ASP A 56 1.66 -5.76 -10.96
N GLY A 57 0.56 -6.21 -10.33
CA GLY A 57 0.16 -7.61 -10.26
C GLY A 57 0.69 -8.36 -9.04
N ARG A 58 1.60 -7.76 -8.27
CA ARG A 58 2.15 -8.33 -7.03
C ARG A 58 1.95 -7.39 -5.85
N ASP A 59 2.35 -6.13 -6.01
CA ASP A 59 2.39 -5.13 -4.95
C ASP A 59 1.63 -3.86 -5.38
N PHE A 60 0.86 -3.28 -4.45
CA PHE A 60 0.29 -1.95 -4.66
C PHE A 60 1.29 -0.92 -4.16
N GLN A 61 1.44 0.14 -4.94
CA GLN A 61 2.11 1.34 -4.48
C GLN A 61 1.10 2.17 -3.69
N CYS A 62 1.27 2.21 -2.38
CA CYS A 62 0.43 2.98 -1.47
C CYS A 62 1.03 4.35 -1.19
N ARG A 63 0.21 5.41 -1.28
CA ARG A 63 0.58 6.75 -0.80
C ARG A 63 -0.29 7.13 0.38
N CYS A 64 0.34 7.43 1.51
CA CYS A 64 -0.33 7.95 2.69
C CYS A 64 -0.32 9.48 2.72
N TYR A 65 -1.41 10.06 3.17
CA TYR A 65 -1.60 11.51 3.24
C TYR A 65 -1.75 11.94 4.69
N GLU A 66 -0.90 12.87 5.12
CA GLU A 66 -0.93 13.40 6.48
C GLU A 66 -2.20 14.22 6.76
N TYR A 67 -2.53 14.32 8.04
CA TYR A 67 -3.52 15.29 8.50
C TYR A 67 -3.07 16.70 8.15
N LYS A 68 -4.02 17.52 7.71
CA LYS A 68 -3.81 18.95 7.42
C LYS A 68 -4.49 19.79 8.49
N SER A 69 -3.86 20.93 8.79
CA SER A 69 -4.44 21.95 9.67
C SER A 69 -5.90 22.28 9.25
N PRO A 70 -6.84 22.36 10.20
CA PRO A 70 -6.60 22.37 11.64
C PRO A 70 -6.48 20.98 12.28
N ALA A 71 -6.85 19.90 11.59
CA ALA A 71 -6.83 18.56 12.16
C ALA A 71 -5.41 18.11 12.55
N ASP A 72 -5.29 17.53 13.74
CA ASP A 72 -4.00 17.19 14.35
C ASP A 72 -3.93 15.69 14.66
N GLY A 73 -3.20 14.95 13.82
CA GLY A 73 -3.00 13.50 13.99
C GLY A 73 -2.25 13.14 15.28
N SER A 74 -1.48 14.06 15.87
CA SER A 74 -0.76 13.77 17.12
C SER A 74 -1.70 13.46 18.29
N LEU A 75 -2.96 13.90 18.21
CA LEU A 75 -4.01 13.59 19.18
C LEU A 75 -4.29 12.09 19.28
N CYS A 76 -3.91 11.31 18.28
CA CYS A 76 -4.13 9.86 18.21
C CYS A 76 -2.93 9.00 18.62
N ALA A 77 -1.76 9.60 18.91
CA ALA A 77 -0.52 8.87 19.18
C ALA A 77 -0.65 7.79 20.28
N ASN A 78 -1.43 8.08 21.33
CA ASN A 78 -1.67 7.15 22.45
C ASN A 78 -2.99 6.38 22.34
N GLN A 79 -3.87 6.74 21.40
CA GLN A 79 -5.23 6.19 21.29
C GLN A 79 -5.32 5.11 20.20
N GLN A 80 -4.37 5.06 19.26
CA GLN A 80 -4.39 4.16 18.11
C GLN A 80 -4.56 2.69 18.51
N ARG A 81 -3.69 2.19 19.41
CA ARG A 81 -3.76 0.81 19.89
C ARG A 81 -5.08 0.48 20.56
N TYR A 82 -5.60 1.41 21.37
CA TYR A 82 -6.91 1.24 22.00
C TYR A 82 -8.04 1.10 20.96
N CYS A 83 -8.04 1.92 19.91
CA CYS A 83 -9.07 1.85 18.87
C CYS A 83 -9.01 0.54 18.08
N MET A 84 -7.80 0.04 17.81
CA MET A 84 -7.58 -1.26 17.18
C MET A 84 -8.18 -2.38 18.05
N ASP A 85 -7.79 -2.46 19.31
CA ASP A 85 -8.26 -3.49 20.24
C ASP A 85 -9.78 -3.42 20.47
N LEU A 86 -10.34 -2.21 20.60
CA LEU A 86 -11.77 -1.98 20.78
C LEU A 86 -12.57 -2.54 19.61
N CYS A 87 -12.10 -2.36 18.37
CA CYS A 87 -12.78 -2.82 17.18
C CYS A 87 -12.64 -4.33 16.96
N GLN A 88 -11.48 -4.90 17.27
CA GLN A 88 -11.28 -6.35 17.26
C GLN A 88 -12.23 -7.07 18.22
N ARG A 89 -12.42 -6.52 19.43
CA ARG A 89 -13.41 -7.05 20.40
C ARG A 89 -14.85 -6.97 19.92
N LYS A 90 -15.15 -6.11 18.94
CA LYS A 90 -16.47 -5.96 18.30
C LYS A 90 -16.62 -6.82 17.03
N GLY A 91 -15.61 -7.60 16.67
CA GLY A 91 -15.63 -8.49 15.51
C GLY A 91 -15.21 -7.85 14.18
N ALA A 92 -14.63 -6.65 14.21
CA ALA A 92 -13.96 -6.09 13.03
C ALA A 92 -12.49 -6.55 12.98
N GLU A 93 -11.85 -6.51 11.81
CA GLU A 93 -10.41 -6.83 11.68
C GLU A 93 -9.51 -5.87 12.47
N GLY A 94 -9.98 -4.64 12.64
CA GLY A 94 -9.29 -3.61 13.39
C GLY A 94 -10.03 -2.28 13.37
N GLY A 95 -9.34 -1.25 13.80
CA GLY A 95 -9.83 0.13 13.78
C GLY A 95 -8.68 1.10 13.92
N TYR A 96 -9.01 2.37 13.78
CA TYR A 96 -8.06 3.47 13.80
C TYR A 96 -8.59 4.63 14.64
N CYS A 97 -7.68 5.42 15.18
CA CYS A 97 -8.00 6.71 15.76
C CYS A 97 -8.00 7.78 14.68
N TYR A 98 -8.90 8.76 14.79
CA TYR A 98 -8.85 9.98 13.98
C TYR A 98 -9.25 11.20 14.81
N PRO A 99 -8.67 12.38 14.55
CA PRO A 99 -9.15 13.64 15.12
C PRO A 99 -10.45 14.04 14.42
N GLN A 100 -11.53 14.21 15.19
CA GLN A 100 -12.81 14.73 14.71
C GLN A 100 -12.92 16.24 15.03
N PRO A 101 -12.76 17.15 14.04
CA PRO A 101 -12.88 18.59 14.24
C PRO A 101 -14.28 19.01 14.67
N SER A 102 -14.35 20.09 15.44
CA SER A 102 -15.61 20.76 15.79
C SER A 102 -15.39 22.25 16.00
N ALA A 103 -16.46 23.03 16.05
CA ALA A 103 -16.37 24.46 16.35
C ALA A 103 -15.68 24.76 17.70
N LYS A 104 -15.80 23.86 18.69
CA LYS A 104 -15.19 24.01 20.02
C LYS A 104 -13.77 23.44 20.12
N SER A 105 -13.41 22.50 19.24
CA SER A 105 -12.05 21.96 19.12
C SER A 105 -11.67 21.90 17.64
N PRO A 106 -11.11 23.00 17.09
CA PRO A 106 -10.71 23.05 15.68
C PRO A 106 -9.67 21.99 15.33
N ARG A 107 -8.76 21.69 16.27
CA ARG A 107 -7.76 20.60 16.13
C ARG A 107 -8.37 19.20 16.13
N GLY A 108 -9.58 19.08 16.65
CA GLY A 108 -10.32 17.85 16.76
C GLY A 108 -10.25 17.20 18.13
N THR A 109 -11.04 16.15 18.29
CA THR A 109 -11.01 15.24 19.43
C THR A 109 -10.76 13.83 18.93
N PRO A 110 -9.87 13.04 19.56
CA PRO A 110 -9.60 11.70 19.10
C PRO A 110 -10.85 10.81 19.24
N LYS A 111 -11.19 10.10 18.17
CA LYS A 111 -12.31 9.16 18.08
C LYS A 111 -11.83 7.86 17.46
N CYS A 112 -12.49 6.77 17.79
CA CYS A 112 -12.23 5.47 17.17
C CYS A 112 -13.24 5.18 16.06
N GLN A 113 -12.77 4.62 14.96
CA GLN A 113 -13.60 4.04 13.91
C GLN A 113 -13.08 2.64 13.56
N CYS A 114 -14.00 1.69 13.41
CA CYS A 114 -13.65 0.34 12.99
C CYS A 114 -13.58 0.26 11.47
N PHE A 115 -12.65 -0.54 10.96
CA PHE A 115 -12.61 -0.85 9.53
C PHE A 115 -13.89 -1.58 9.13
N LYS A 116 -14.33 -1.34 7.90
CA LYS A 116 -15.48 -2.04 7.33
C LYS A 116 -15.00 -3.41 6.88
N ALA A 117 -15.88 -4.41 6.91
CA ALA A 117 -15.57 -5.68 6.27
C ALA A 117 -15.24 -5.43 4.79
N LEU A 118 -14.12 -6.00 4.33
CA LEU A 118 -13.81 -6.01 2.91
C LEU A 118 -14.92 -6.79 2.19
N PRO A 119 -15.44 -6.30 1.05
CA PRO A 119 -16.40 -7.08 0.28
C PRO A 119 -15.74 -8.38 -0.19
N ASP A 120 -16.47 -9.50 -0.08
CA ASP A 120 -15.97 -10.79 -0.56
C ASP A 120 -15.59 -10.69 -2.05
N PRO A 121 -14.41 -11.19 -2.45
CA PRO A 121 -14.05 -11.30 -3.85
C PRO A 121 -14.88 -12.43 -4.47
N ASN A 122 -16.09 -12.11 -4.95
CA ASN A 122 -16.91 -13.00 -5.78
C ASN A 122 -16.29 -13.19 -7.16
#